data_AF-A0A956B8G8-F1
#
_entry.id   AF-A0A956B8G8-F1
#
_cell.length_a   1.000
_cell.length_b   1.000
_cell.length_c   1.000
_cell.angle_alpha   90.00
_cell.angle_beta   90.00
_cell.angle_gamma   90.00
#
_symmetry.space_group_name_H-M   'P 1'
#
loop_
_entity.id
_entity.type
_entity.pdbx_description
1 polymer ?
#
loop_
_entity_poly.entity_id
_entity_poly.type
_entity_poly.pdbx_seq_one_letter_code
_entity_poly.pdbx_strand_id
1 'polypeptide(L)'
;MLDAPAARARHQALLDRSSVCSYCGAGCPYTVEPDARGVDRVHPLSSLGLCVKGRTSLETGGDEARRQRLLRKGLPDDRVRAPMIRGHDGRMKEVSWDEALDRAAWLFLHAREWVGPEAAAIYGNGQKTVESIWLAS
;
A
#
# COMPACT_ATOMS: atom_id res chain seq x y z
N MET A 1 -3.38 -27.84 -20.96
CA MET A 1 -2.00 -27.55 -20.49
C MET A 1 -1.93 -27.06 -19.02
N LEU A 2 -3.08 -26.92 -18.32
CA LEU A 2 -3.15 -26.56 -16.88
C LEU A 2 -3.67 -27.71 -15.98
N ASP A 3 -3.82 -28.92 -16.52
CA ASP A 3 -4.45 -30.05 -15.80
C ASP A 3 -3.46 -30.94 -15.03
N ALA A 4 -2.16 -30.64 -15.08
CA ALA A 4 -1.20 -31.31 -14.23
C ALA A 4 -1.29 -30.72 -12.80
N PRO A 5 -1.44 -31.54 -11.74
CA PRO A 5 -1.48 -31.08 -10.35
C PRO A 5 -0.30 -30.16 -9.97
N ALA A 6 0.88 -30.43 -10.52
CA ALA A 6 2.07 -29.59 -10.37
C ALA A 6 1.92 -28.19 -10.97
N ALA A 7 1.21 -28.05 -12.11
CA ALA A 7 0.95 -26.76 -12.72
C ALA A 7 -0.04 -25.92 -11.90
N ARG A 8 -1.07 -26.56 -11.31
CA ARG A 8 -2.00 -25.88 -10.38
C ARG A 8 -1.32 -25.46 -9.09
N ALA A 9 -0.51 -26.33 -8.49
CA ALA A 9 0.25 -26.00 -7.29
C ALA A 9 1.19 -24.82 -7.51
N ARG A 10 1.90 -24.80 -8.65
CA ARG A 10 2.74 -23.67 -9.06
C ARG A 10 1.93 -22.40 -9.30
N HIS A 11 0.80 -22.50 -9.99
CA HIS A 11 -0.07 -21.35 -10.23
C HIS A 11 -0.57 -20.73 -8.91
N GLN A 12 -1.04 -21.56 -7.97
CA GLN A 12 -1.51 -21.07 -6.67
C GLN A 12 -0.37 -20.43 -5.85
N ALA A 13 0.79 -21.09 -5.80
CA ALA A 13 1.95 -20.54 -5.10
C ALA A 13 2.41 -19.19 -5.68
N LEU A 14 2.25 -18.99 -6.99
CA LEU A 14 2.51 -17.71 -7.63
C LEU A 14 1.47 -16.67 -7.25
N LEU A 15 0.17 -16.99 -7.24
CA LEU A 15 -0.89 -16.04 -6.88
C LEU A 15 -0.70 -15.46 -5.47
N ASP A 16 -0.34 -16.31 -4.50
CA ASP A 16 -0.18 -15.89 -3.09
C ASP A 16 0.96 -14.89 -2.88
N ARG A 17 1.91 -14.81 -3.82
CA ARG A 17 3.09 -13.92 -3.75
C ARG A 17 3.20 -12.98 -4.96
N SER A 18 2.14 -12.88 -5.76
CA SER A 18 2.10 -12.02 -6.93
C SER A 18 1.37 -10.72 -6.66
N SER A 19 1.76 -9.69 -7.40
CA SER A 19 1.11 -8.40 -7.37
C SER A 19 1.32 -7.69 -8.70
N VAL A 20 0.73 -6.49 -8.80
CA VAL A 20 0.88 -5.59 -9.93
C VAL A 20 1.69 -4.38 -9.47
N CYS A 21 2.67 -3.98 -10.28
CA CYS A 21 3.51 -2.81 -10.05
C CYS A 21 2.66 -1.54 -9.88
N SER A 22 2.76 -0.89 -8.71
CA SER A 22 1.92 0.26 -8.32
C SER A 22 2.43 1.64 -8.77
N TYR A 23 3.45 1.67 -9.64
CA TYR A 23 4.12 2.93 -10.00
C TYR A 23 3.44 3.71 -11.12
N CYS A 24 3.31 3.14 -12.32
CA CYS A 24 2.70 3.79 -13.47
C CYS A 24 1.56 2.96 -14.05
N GLY A 25 0.78 3.55 -14.95
CA GLY A 25 -0.38 2.88 -15.57
C GLY A 25 -0.07 1.69 -16.48
N ALA A 26 1.20 1.28 -16.62
CA ALA A 26 1.57 0.09 -17.38
C ALA A 26 1.17 -1.23 -16.67
N GLY A 27 1.07 -1.24 -15.34
CA GLY A 27 0.55 -2.38 -14.59
C GLY A 27 1.37 -3.67 -14.76
N CYS A 28 2.71 -3.59 -14.77
CA CYS A 28 3.56 -4.77 -14.96
C CYS A 28 3.33 -5.82 -13.85
N PRO A 29 2.96 -7.08 -14.18
CA PRO A 29 2.76 -8.13 -13.20
C PRO A 29 4.10 -8.69 -12.71
N TYR A 30 4.18 -8.98 -11.42
CA TYR A 30 5.38 -9.56 -10.81
C TYR A 30 5.01 -10.57 -9.71
N THR A 31 5.97 -11.41 -9.38
CA THR A 31 5.93 -12.30 -8.22
C THR A 31 7.15 -12.06 -7.34
N VAL A 32 7.12 -12.60 -6.12
CA VAL A 32 8.22 -12.51 -5.17
C VAL A 32 8.73 -13.92 -4.88
N GLU A 33 10.00 -14.15 -5.19
CA GLU A 33 10.68 -15.44 -4.95
C GLU A 33 11.98 -15.19 -4.18
N PRO A 34 12.37 -16.07 -3.25
CA PRO A 34 13.64 -15.95 -2.56
C PRO A 34 14.79 -16.31 -3.50
N ASP A 35 15.89 -15.55 -3.43
CA ASP A 35 17.15 -15.92 -4.07
C ASP A 35 17.83 -17.11 -3.35
N ALA A 36 18.98 -17.56 -3.86
CA ALA A 36 19.73 -18.69 -3.29
C ALA A 36 20.16 -18.48 -1.81
N ARG A 37 20.08 -17.25 -1.30
CA ARG A 37 20.38 -16.91 0.11
C ARG A 37 19.10 -16.77 0.95
N GLY A 38 17.94 -17.09 0.38
CA GLY A 38 16.64 -16.92 1.03
C GLY A 38 16.12 -15.49 1.02
N VAL A 39 16.72 -14.57 0.25
CA VAL A 39 16.29 -13.16 0.24
C VAL A 39 15.26 -12.94 -0.86
N ASP A 40 14.07 -12.50 -0.47
CA ASP A 40 12.99 -12.15 -1.40
C ASP A 40 13.42 -11.13 -2.47
N ARG A 41 13.17 -11.49 -3.73
CA ARG A 41 13.40 -10.68 -4.93
C ARG A 41 12.13 -10.55 -5.75
N VAL A 42 12.00 -9.42 -6.42
CA VAL A 42 10.92 -9.17 -7.38
C VAL A 42 11.28 -9.81 -8.71
N HIS A 43 10.43 -10.70 -9.20
CA HIS A 43 10.56 -11.37 -10.49
C HIS A 43 9.43 -10.95 -11.44
N PRO A 44 9.74 -10.49 -12.67
CA PRO A 44 8.72 -10.17 -13.65
C PRO A 44 7.97 -11.43 -14.10
N LEU A 45 6.64 -11.35 -14.21
CA LEU A 45 5.83 -12.40 -14.84
C LEU A 45 5.65 -12.18 -16.35
N SER A 46 5.95 -10.96 -16.83
CA SER A 46 5.95 -10.61 -18.25
C SER A 46 7.35 -10.70 -18.85
N SER A 47 7.45 -11.12 -20.11
CA SER A 47 8.69 -11.11 -20.89
C SER A 47 9.25 -9.70 -21.14
N LEU A 48 8.44 -8.65 -20.98
CA LEU A 48 8.87 -7.26 -21.06
C LEU A 48 9.75 -6.83 -19.87
N GLY A 49 9.74 -7.62 -18.78
CA GLY A 49 10.52 -7.35 -17.58
C GLY A 49 9.94 -6.24 -16.71
N LEU A 50 10.80 -5.67 -15.85
CA LEU A 50 10.48 -4.54 -14.96
C LEU A 50 11.54 -3.46 -15.07
N CYS A 51 11.10 -2.21 -15.16
CA CYS A 51 11.96 -1.04 -15.02
C CYS A 51 12.51 -0.91 -13.58
N VAL A 52 13.43 0.04 -13.36
CA VAL A 52 14.06 0.26 -12.04
C VAL A 52 13.04 0.46 -10.92
N LYS A 53 11.93 1.18 -11.17
CA LYS A 53 10.86 1.39 -10.18
C LYS A 53 10.19 0.07 -9.80
N GLY A 54 9.79 -0.73 -10.80
CA GLY A 54 9.14 -2.01 -10.55
C GLY A 54 10.02 -2.98 -9.76
N ARG A 55 11.34 -2.98 -10.00
CA ARG A 55 12.29 -3.83 -9.27
C ARG A 55 12.42 -3.47 -7.79
N THR A 56 12.04 -2.26 -7.38
CA THR A 56 12.07 -1.80 -5.98
C THR A 56 10.72 -1.92 -5.27
N SER A 57 9.74 -2.66 -5.82
CA SER A 57 8.40 -2.77 -5.23
C SER A 57 8.39 -3.27 -3.77
N LEU A 58 9.38 -4.11 -3.38
CA LEU A 58 9.54 -4.56 -1.99
C LEU A 58 10.05 -3.47 -1.02
N GLU A 59 10.56 -2.36 -1.52
CA GLU A 59 11.00 -1.21 -0.70
C GLU A 59 9.86 -0.24 -0.42
N THR A 60 8.80 -0.26 -1.23
CA THR A 60 7.62 0.60 -1.09
C THR A 60 6.37 -0.17 -0.66
N GLY A 61 6.39 -1.51 -0.77
CA GLY A 61 5.31 -2.42 -0.39
C GLY A 61 4.92 -2.37 1.09
N GLY A 62 3.75 -2.93 1.41
CA GLY A 62 3.14 -2.83 2.75
C GLY A 62 3.45 -3.96 3.73
N ASP A 63 4.28 -4.93 3.38
CA ASP A 63 4.51 -6.11 4.23
C ASP A 63 5.45 -5.83 5.41
N GLU A 64 5.33 -6.65 6.46
CA GLU A 64 6.06 -6.49 7.72
C GLU A 64 7.59 -6.61 7.56
N ALA A 65 8.05 -7.36 6.55
CA ALA A 65 9.48 -7.52 6.29
C ALA A 65 10.11 -6.28 5.63
N ARG A 66 9.33 -5.27 5.21
CA ARG A 66 9.84 -4.01 4.63
C ARG A 66 10.83 -3.31 5.53
N ARG A 67 10.53 -3.17 6.83
CA ARG A 67 11.42 -2.50 7.79
C ARG A 67 12.81 -3.13 7.77
N GLN A 68 12.87 -4.46 7.85
CA GLN A 68 14.14 -5.18 7.84
C GLN A 68 14.86 -5.08 6.48
N ARG A 69 14.12 -5.05 5.36
CA ARG A 69 14.72 -4.80 4.03
C ARG A 69 15.36 -3.42 3.93
N LEU A 70 14.71 -2.37 4.43
CA LEU A 70 15.25 -1.01 4.42
C LEU A 70 16.47 -0.88 5.33
N LEU A 71 16.43 -1.46 6.54
CA LEU A 71 17.57 -1.49 7.46
C LEU A 71 18.81 -2.15 6.84
N ARG A 72 18.65 -3.28 6.15
CA ARG A 72 19.76 -3.93 5.42
C ARG A 72 20.38 -3.06 4.31
N LYS A 73 19.63 -2.07 3.81
CA LYS A 73 20.08 -1.10 2.80
C LYS A 73 20.57 0.21 3.40
N GLY A 74 20.56 0.35 4.73
CA GLY A 74 20.88 1.62 5.40
C GLY A 74 19.85 2.72 5.14
N LEU A 75 18.62 2.36 4.78
CA LEU A 75 17.53 3.30 4.52
C LEU A 75 16.64 3.42 5.78
N PRO A 76 16.21 4.63 6.16
CA PRO A 76 15.28 4.81 7.26
C PRO A 76 13.90 4.25 6.89
N ASP A 77 13.17 3.76 7.90
CA ASP A 77 11.75 3.43 7.76
C ASP A 77 10.91 4.61 8.28
N ASP A 78 10.25 5.29 7.35
CA ASP A 78 9.43 6.49 7.55
C ASP A 78 7.93 6.20 7.53
N ARG A 79 7.53 4.92 7.54
CA ARG A 79 6.12 4.54 7.50
C ARG A 79 5.39 5.04 8.75
N VAL A 80 4.31 5.78 8.55
CA VAL A 80 3.36 6.14 9.60
C VAL A 80 2.65 4.87 10.10
N ARG A 81 2.69 4.62 11.41
CA ARG A 81 2.17 3.38 12.04
C ARG A 81 1.01 3.60 12.99
N ALA A 82 0.73 4.85 13.34
CA ALA A 82 -0.37 5.24 14.21
C ALA A 82 -1.06 6.49 13.65
N PRO A 83 -2.36 6.66 13.89
CA PRO A 83 -3.03 7.94 13.66
C PRO A 83 -2.37 9.05 14.45
N MET A 84 -2.38 10.27 13.89
CA MET A 84 -1.76 11.43 14.52
C MET A 84 -2.66 12.66 14.42
N ILE A 85 -2.81 13.38 15.51
CA ILE A 85 -3.54 14.65 15.58
C ILE A 85 -2.56 15.79 15.90
N ARG A 86 -2.74 16.93 15.24
CA ARG A 86 -1.96 18.14 15.53
C ARG A 86 -2.53 18.86 16.75
N GLY A 87 -1.71 19.05 17.78
CA GLY A 87 -2.07 19.82 18.97
C GLY A 87 -2.00 21.33 18.76
N HIS A 88 -2.50 22.09 19.74
CA HIS A 88 -2.40 23.57 19.76
C HIS A 88 -0.95 24.09 19.79
N ASP A 89 -0.01 23.25 20.26
CA ASP A 89 1.44 23.49 20.21
C ASP A 89 2.04 23.30 18.80
N GLY A 90 1.21 22.97 17.81
CA GLY A 90 1.61 22.73 16.42
C GLY A 90 2.24 21.36 16.18
N ARG A 91 2.41 20.52 17.20
CA ARG A 91 3.09 19.22 17.10
C ARG A 91 2.11 18.09 16.80
N MET A 92 2.55 17.09 16.03
CA MET A 92 1.78 15.86 15.79
C MET A 92 1.92 14.94 17.00
N LYS A 93 0.81 14.42 17.51
CA LYS A 93 0.75 13.48 18.64
C LYS A 93 0.03 12.23 18.20
N GLU A 94 0.59 11.06 18.54
CA GLU A 94 -0.07 9.78 18.29
C GLU A 94 -1.34 9.66 19.14
N VAL A 95 -2.38 9.09 18.55
CA VAL A 95 -3.68 8.86 19.18
C VAL A 95 -4.22 7.48 18.81
N SER A 96 -5.26 7.01 19.48
CA SER A 96 -5.93 5.77 19.11
C SER A 96 -6.69 5.93 17.78
N TRP A 97 -7.03 4.81 17.15
CA TRP A 97 -7.92 4.82 15.98
C TRP A 97 -9.31 5.38 16.31
N ASP A 98 -9.87 5.03 17.46
CA ASP A 98 -11.17 5.53 17.91
C ASP A 98 -11.14 7.06 18.05
N GLU A 99 -10.12 7.62 18.73
CA GLU A 99 -9.98 9.07 18.89
C GLU A 99 -9.81 9.78 17.53
N ALA A 100 -9.02 9.22 16.62
CA ALA A 100 -8.81 9.79 15.29
C ALA A 100 -10.09 9.80 14.44
N LEU A 101 -10.83 8.69 14.45
CA LEU A 101 -12.07 8.54 13.68
C LEU A 101 -13.20 9.39 14.28
N ASP A 102 -13.35 9.41 15.60
CA ASP A 102 -14.32 10.26 16.29
C ASP A 102 -14.04 11.73 16.01
N ARG A 103 -12.77 12.15 16.07
CA ARG A 103 -12.39 13.53 15.75
C ARG A 103 -12.73 13.89 14.30
N ALA A 104 -12.43 13.01 13.34
CA ALA A 104 -12.76 13.23 11.94
C ALA A 104 -14.28 13.33 11.72
N ALA A 105 -15.03 12.37 12.24
CA ALA A 105 -16.49 12.35 12.14
C ALA A 105 -17.13 13.61 12.75
N TRP A 106 -16.69 14.00 13.95
CA TRP A 106 -17.16 15.20 14.61
C TRP A 106 -16.95 16.44 13.75
N LEU A 107 -15.75 16.62 13.16
CA LEU A 107 -15.43 17.76 12.29
C LEU A 107 -16.31 17.80 11.03
N PHE A 108 -16.48 16.68 10.33
CA PHE A 108 -17.32 16.61 9.14
C PHE A 108 -18.79 16.89 9.45
N LEU A 109 -19.33 16.30 10.53
CA LEU A 109 -20.72 16.48 10.92
C LEU A 109 -21.02 17.93 11.33
N HIS A 110 -20.13 18.55 12.12
CA HIS A 110 -20.29 19.95 12.55
C HIS A 110 -20.12 20.91 11.38
N ALA A 111 -19.12 20.73 10.52
CA ALA A 111 -18.97 21.58 9.33
C ALA A 111 -20.22 21.52 8.44
N ARG A 112 -20.78 20.33 8.24
CA ARG A 112 -22.03 20.14 7.50
C ARG A 112 -23.22 20.86 8.15
N GLU A 113 -23.35 20.79 9.47
CA GLU A 113 -24.46 21.40 10.20
C GLU A 113 -24.40 22.94 10.16
N TRP A 114 -23.22 23.52 10.38
CA TRP A 114 -23.05 24.97 10.53
C TRP A 114 -22.87 25.72 9.20
N VAL A 115 -22.24 25.09 8.21
CA VAL A 115 -21.90 25.73 6.92
C VAL A 115 -22.72 25.15 5.77
N GLY A 116 -23.07 23.87 5.84
CA GLY A 116 -23.75 23.13 4.79
C GLY A 116 -22.89 22.03 4.17
N PRO A 117 -23.47 21.16 3.33
CA PRO A 117 -22.78 19.99 2.77
C PRO A 117 -21.55 20.35 1.91
N GLU A 118 -21.54 21.52 1.27
CA GLU A 118 -20.44 22.02 0.44
C GLU A 118 -19.17 22.37 1.25
N ALA A 119 -19.21 22.31 2.58
CA ALA A 119 -18.06 22.54 3.44
C ALA A 119 -17.05 21.37 3.45
N ALA A 120 -17.42 20.22 2.89
CA ALA A 120 -16.60 19.03 2.83
C ALA A 120 -16.15 18.73 1.39
N ALA A 121 -14.89 18.31 1.24
CA ALA A 121 -14.34 17.86 -0.03
C ALA A 121 -13.41 16.66 0.19
N ILE A 122 -13.33 15.78 -0.81
CA ILE A 122 -12.39 14.65 -0.84
C ILE A 122 -11.43 14.86 -2.01
N TYR A 123 -10.13 14.75 -1.74
CA TYR A 123 -9.10 14.72 -2.76
C TYR A 123 -8.53 13.30 -2.88
N GLY A 124 -8.77 12.67 -4.03
CA GLY A 124 -8.37 11.29 -4.32
C GLY A 124 -7.07 11.17 -5.12
N ASN A 125 -6.67 9.92 -5.40
CA ASN A 125 -5.62 9.60 -6.37
C ASN A 125 -5.87 8.23 -7.02
N GLY A 126 -5.31 8.02 -8.21
CA GLY A 126 -5.44 6.78 -8.99
C GLY A 126 -4.49 5.64 -8.57
N GLN A 127 -3.75 5.79 -7.47
CA GLN A 127 -2.91 4.72 -6.90
C GLN A 127 -3.68 3.86 -5.88
N LYS A 128 -4.90 4.29 -5.52
CA LYS A 128 -5.85 3.51 -4.73
C LYS A 128 -6.35 2.31 -5.52
N THR A 129 -6.76 1.27 -4.80
CA THR A 129 -7.47 0.14 -5.42
C THR A 129 -8.84 0.58 -5.93
N VAL A 130 -9.42 -0.17 -6.87
CA VAL A 130 -10.74 0.13 -7.43
C VAL A 130 -11.81 0.12 -6.34
N GLU A 131 -11.72 -0.81 -5.40
CA GLU A 131 -12.62 -0.93 -4.24
C GLU A 131 -12.52 0.31 -3.34
N SER A 132 -11.31 0.80 -3.11
CA SER A 132 -11.07 2.00 -2.30
C SER A 132 -11.59 3.27 -2.97
N ILE A 133 -11.54 3.34 -4.31
CA ILE A 133 -12.12 4.45 -5.08
C ILE A 133 -13.65 4.36 -5.03
N TRP A 134 -14.21 3.17 -5.19
CA TRP A 134 -15.65 2.94 -5.14
C TRP A 134 -16.24 3.32 -3.78
N LEU A 135 -15.57 2.99 -2.67
CA LEU A 135 -16.00 3.37 -1.32
C LEU A 135 -15.95 4.88 -1.04
N ALA A 136 -15.10 5.62 -1.77
CA ALA A 136 -14.86 7.04 -1.54
C ALA A 136 -15.62 7.96 -2.52
N SER A 137 -16.38 7.38 -3.45
CA SER A 137 -17.19 8.09 -4.46
C SER A 137 -18.66 8.06 -4.06
#